data_AF-A0A1R0ZLE9-F1
#
_entry.id   AF-A0A1R0ZLE9-F1
#
_cell.length_a   1.000
_cell.length_b   1.000
_cell.length_c   1.000
_cell.angle_alpha   90.00
_cell.angle_beta   90.00
_cell.angle_gamma   90.00
#
_symmetry.space_group_name_H-M   'P 1'
#
loop_
_entity.id
_entity.type
_entity.pdbx_description
1 polymer ?
#
loop_
_entity_poly.entity_id
_entity_poly.type
_entity_poly.pdbx_seq_one_letter_code
_entity_poly.pdbx_strand_id
1 'polypeptide(L)'
;MSWILWICFFVSLLLSYLDQRKILKLKDWVIIIAAFLLCELYVDLFGLLIPVGFIMGLIYMNKKKKFLYAKALMFGLITVFVIFYTPKISFQQIKALSESNKYTEQFNQVKAVSNFKIESDINNVLQKAANHLKDKNPNSEIPVDDPHVVFSIWVLQHRNVALQDLDWLWYKAPLELHYYWQINRPDPLVTLEYVVFNEVGYMGVFEREHEKEPYHLRTIYEFDRLKTWTPMIP
;
A
#
# COMPACT_ATOMS: atom_id res chain seq x y z
N MET A 1 -9.79 1.86 11.60
CA MET A 1 -10.84 2.88 11.33
C MET A 1 -11.83 3.03 12.48
N SER A 2 -12.47 1.97 13.00
CA SER A 2 -13.45 2.10 14.10
C SER A 2 -12.90 2.87 15.32
N TRP A 3 -11.68 2.55 15.78
CA TRP A 3 -11.06 3.22 16.93
C TRP A 3 -10.79 4.73 16.71
N ILE A 4 -10.50 5.17 15.48
CA ILE A 4 -10.29 6.60 15.17
C ILE A 4 -11.61 7.35 15.26
N LEU A 5 -12.71 6.76 14.79
CA LEU A 5 -14.04 7.34 14.94
C LEU A 5 -14.44 7.46 16.41
N TRP A 6 -14.12 6.45 17.23
CA TRP A 6 -14.29 6.53 18.68
C TRP A 6 -13.48 7.66 19.31
N ILE A 7 -12.21 7.83 18.91
CA ILE A 7 -11.36 8.93 19.39
C ILE A 7 -11.96 10.28 18.97
N CYS A 8 -12.31 10.46 17.69
CA CYS A 8 -12.93 11.68 17.19
C CYS A 8 -14.26 11.99 17.89
N PHE A 9 -15.05 10.96 18.19
CA PHE A 9 -16.29 11.09 18.96
C PHE A 9 -16.01 11.53 20.39
N PHE A 10 -15.11 10.87 21.12
CA PHE A 10 -14.76 11.24 22.49
C PHE A 10 -14.22 12.67 22.57
N VAL A 11 -13.38 13.07 21.61
CA VAL A 11 -12.87 14.45 21.51
C VAL A 11 -14.02 15.42 21.24
N SER A 12 -14.91 15.12 20.30
CA SER A 12 -16.07 15.97 20.00
C SER A 12 -17.03 16.10 21.19
N LEU A 13 -17.23 15.01 21.94
CA LEU A 13 -18.09 14.96 23.11
C LEU A 13 -17.45 15.72 24.29
N LEU A 14 -16.14 15.61 24.48
CA LEU A 14 -15.38 16.38 25.45
C LEU A 14 -15.44 17.89 25.13
N LEU A 15 -15.21 18.28 23.88
CA LEU A 15 -15.30 19.66 23.43
C LEU A 15 -16.71 20.22 23.62
N SER A 16 -17.73 19.45 23.24
CA SER A 16 -19.13 19.84 23.45
C SER A 16 -19.48 19.95 24.93
N TYR A 17 -18.91 19.09 25.79
CA TYR A 17 -19.09 19.16 27.24
C TYR A 17 -18.49 20.42 27.83
N LEU A 18 -17.24 20.75 27.46
CA LEU A 18 -16.57 21.96 27.94
C LEU A 18 -17.34 23.24 27.56
N ASP A 19 -17.87 23.29 26.33
CA ASP A 19 -18.66 24.41 25.80
C ASP A 19 -20.03 24.55 26.52
N GLN A 20 -20.72 23.43 26.78
CA GLN A 20 -22.13 23.47 27.22
C GLN A 20 -22.38 23.03 28.66
N ARG A 21 -21.34 22.79 29.47
CA ARG A 21 -21.47 22.34 30.88
C ARG A 21 -22.33 23.25 31.75
N LYS A 22 -22.46 24.54 31.41
CA LYS A 22 -23.28 25.51 32.16
C LYS A 22 -24.77 25.50 31.76
N ILE A 23 -25.10 24.92 30.62
CA ILE A 23 -26.44 25.00 30.00
C ILE A 23 -27.17 23.65 30.09
N LEU A 24 -26.44 22.54 29.96
CA LEU A 24 -27.00 21.19 29.94
C LEU A 24 -26.90 20.49 31.30
N LYS A 25 -27.99 19.81 31.69
CA LYS A 25 -28.00 18.99 32.91
C LYS A 25 -27.46 17.59 32.61
N LEU A 26 -27.03 16.86 33.63
CA LEU A 26 -26.54 15.47 33.49
C LEU A 26 -27.50 14.57 32.68
N LYS A 27 -28.81 14.72 32.89
CA LYS A 27 -29.84 13.99 32.12
C LYS A 27 -29.75 14.23 30.61
N ASP A 28 -29.43 15.45 30.18
CA ASP A 28 -29.29 15.77 28.75
C ASP A 28 -28.06 15.08 28.15
N TRP A 29 -26.95 15.01 28.89
CA TRP A 29 -25.74 14.30 28.48
C TRP A 29 -25.94 12.79 28.34
N VAL A 30 -26.66 12.18 29.28
CA VAL A 30 -27.01 10.76 29.20
C VAL A 30 -27.85 10.47 27.95
N ILE A 31 -28.78 11.37 27.59
CA ILE A 31 -29.58 11.23 26.37
C ILE A 31 -28.70 11.32 25.11
N ILE A 32 -27.73 12.23 25.08
CA ILE A 32 -26.80 12.38 23.95
C ILE A 32 -25.94 11.12 23.78
N ILE A 33 -25.38 10.60 24.87
CA ILE A 33 -24.56 9.37 24.87
C ILE A 33 -25.40 8.16 24.44
N ALA A 34 -26.61 8.01 24.98
CA ALA A 34 -27.51 6.93 24.62
C ALA A 34 -27.93 6.99 23.14
N ALA A 35 -28.23 8.19 22.62
CA ALA A 35 -28.55 8.39 21.21
C ALA A 35 -27.37 7.99 20.31
N PHE A 36 -26.13 8.29 20.73
CA PHE A 36 -24.93 7.87 20.00
C PHE A 36 -24.73 6.35 20.04
N LEU A 37 -24.88 5.70 21.19
CA LEU A 37 -24.81 4.24 21.30
C LEU A 37 -25.87 3.55 20.44
N LEU A 38 -27.06 4.15 20.32
CA LEU A 38 -28.09 3.67 19.40
C LEU A 38 -27.75 3.85 17.93
N CYS A 39 -26.82 4.75 17.56
CA CYS A 39 -26.32 4.84 16.19
C CYS A 39 -25.43 3.65 15.79
N GLU A 40 -24.95 2.84 16.75
CA GLU A 40 -24.24 1.58 16.46
C GLU A 40 -25.21 0.41 16.15
N LEU A 41 -26.51 0.63 16.34
CA LEU A 41 -27.54 -0.29 15.90
C LEU A 41 -28.10 0.20 14.57
N TYR A 42 -28.31 -0.72 13.63
CA TYR A 42 -28.75 -0.41 12.28
C TYR A 42 -29.98 -1.24 11.93
N VAL A 43 -30.86 -0.65 11.14
CA VAL A 43 -32.01 -1.33 10.53
C VAL A 43 -31.79 -1.31 9.02
N ASP A 44 -31.94 -2.47 8.40
CA ASP A 44 -31.98 -2.58 6.95
C ASP A 44 -33.38 -2.19 6.45
N LEU A 45 -33.45 -1.10 5.70
CA LEU A 45 -34.66 -0.66 5.03
C LEU A 45 -34.41 -0.69 3.51
N PHE A 46 -34.87 -1.76 2.87
CA PHE A 46 -34.77 -1.94 1.41
C PHE A 46 -33.33 -1.88 0.88
N GLY A 47 -32.37 -2.44 1.62
CA GLY A 47 -30.94 -2.43 1.28
C GLY A 47 -30.21 -1.17 1.73
N LEU A 48 -30.91 -0.20 2.34
CA LEU A 48 -30.32 0.97 2.96
C LEU A 48 -30.17 0.73 4.47
N LEU A 49 -28.93 0.63 4.95
CA LEU A 49 -28.64 0.53 6.38
C LEU A 49 -28.82 1.90 7.04
N ILE A 50 -29.88 2.04 7.84
CA ILE A 50 -30.19 3.26 8.58
C ILE A 50 -29.88 3.06 10.07
N PRO A 51 -29.14 3.97 10.72
CA PRO A 51 -28.84 3.89 12.16
C PRO A 51 -30.09 4.15 13.00
N VAL A 52 -30.32 3.33 14.01
CA VAL A 52 -31.45 3.49 14.95
C VAL A 52 -31.35 4.83 15.68
N GLY A 53 -30.15 5.26 16.05
CA GLY A 53 -29.92 6.56 16.69
C GLY A 53 -30.29 7.75 15.80
N PHE A 54 -30.18 7.63 14.47
CA PHE A 54 -30.66 8.65 13.52
C PHE A 54 -32.20 8.76 13.56
N ILE A 55 -32.90 7.62 13.53
CA ILE A 55 -34.37 7.57 13.63
C ILE A 55 -34.84 8.16 14.96
N MET A 56 -34.20 7.76 16.07
CA MET A 56 -34.50 8.27 17.41
C MET A 56 -34.22 9.77 17.53
N GLY A 57 -33.14 10.25 16.92
CA GLY A 57 -32.80 11.67 16.83
C GLY A 57 -33.89 12.48 16.11
N LEU A 58 -34.43 11.97 15.00
CA LEU A 58 -35.54 12.59 14.27
C LEU A 58 -36.82 12.65 15.11
N ILE A 59 -37.16 11.56 15.81
CA ILE A 59 -38.35 11.51 16.70
C ILE A 59 -38.24 12.54 17.83
N TYR A 60 -37.04 12.69 18.42
CA TYR A 60 -36.81 13.64 19.52
C TYR A 60 -36.69 15.11 19.07
N MET A 61 -36.51 15.37 17.77
CA MET A 61 -36.28 16.70 17.20
C MET A 61 -37.48 17.65 17.37
N ASN A 62 -38.65 17.13 17.74
CA ASN A 62 -39.88 17.89 17.98
C ASN A 62 -39.95 18.60 19.35
N LYS A 63 -38.89 18.54 20.19
CA LYS A 63 -38.84 19.23 21.50
C LYS A 63 -37.92 20.46 21.47
N LYS A 64 -38.13 21.39 22.43
CA LYS A 64 -37.53 22.75 22.58
C LYS A 64 -36.01 22.93 22.33
N LYS A 65 -35.21 21.88 22.13
CA LYS A 65 -33.74 21.91 21.95
C LYS A 65 -33.28 21.52 20.53
N LYS A 66 -33.99 22.00 19.51
CA LYS A 66 -33.82 21.66 18.07
C LYS A 66 -32.36 21.72 17.56
N PHE A 67 -31.60 22.72 17.99
CA PHE A 67 -30.22 22.95 17.53
C PHE A 67 -29.21 21.88 17.95
N LEU A 68 -29.35 21.34 19.17
CA LEU A 68 -28.43 20.31 19.69
C LEU A 68 -28.67 18.96 19.03
N TYR A 69 -29.93 18.59 18.85
CA TYR A 69 -30.31 17.36 18.16
C TYR A 69 -29.91 17.38 16.68
N ALA A 70 -29.96 18.54 16.02
CA ALA A 70 -29.50 18.69 14.64
C ALA A 70 -28.00 18.41 14.48
N LYS A 71 -27.15 18.88 15.41
CA LYS A 71 -25.71 18.58 15.38
C LYS A 71 -25.42 17.10 15.63
N ALA A 72 -26.12 16.47 16.57
CA ALA A 72 -25.99 15.04 16.85
C ALA A 72 -26.44 14.19 15.65
N LEU A 73 -27.53 14.59 14.97
CA LEU A 73 -28.01 13.97 13.74
C LEU A 73 -26.99 14.06 12.60
N MET A 74 -26.42 15.24 12.36
CA MET A 74 -25.37 15.40 11.34
C MET A 74 -24.14 14.55 11.67
N PHE A 75 -23.71 14.52 12.93
CA PHE A 75 -22.59 13.68 13.36
C PHE A 75 -22.88 12.19 13.17
N GLY A 76 -24.08 11.72 13.51
CA GLY A 76 -24.52 10.34 13.27
C GLY A 76 -24.54 9.99 11.79
N LEU A 77 -25.06 10.88 10.93
CA LEU A 77 -25.06 10.72 9.47
C LEU A 77 -23.64 10.58 8.90
N ILE A 78 -22.74 11.48 9.30
CA ILE A 78 -21.33 11.45 8.87
C ILE A 78 -20.68 10.13 9.30
N THR A 79 -20.89 9.72 10.54
CA THR A 79 -20.31 8.48 11.09
C THR A 79 -20.74 7.27 10.25
N VAL A 80 -21.99 7.22 9.84
CA VAL A 80 -22.59 6.10 9.10
C VAL A 80 -22.13 6.08 7.67
N PHE A 81 -22.06 7.27 7.05
CA PHE A 81 -21.42 7.42 5.75
C PHE A 81 -19.97 6.91 5.77
N VAL A 82 -19.21 7.27 6.80
CA VAL A 82 -17.80 6.85 6.94
C VAL A 82 -17.66 5.35 7.21
N ILE A 83 -18.53 4.76 8.03
CA ILE A 83 -18.43 3.33 8.40
C ILE A 83 -18.87 2.40 7.26
N PHE A 84 -19.97 2.71 6.59
CA PHE A 84 -20.62 1.79 5.65
C PHE A 84 -20.26 2.06 4.19
N TYR A 85 -20.06 3.32 3.83
CA TYR A 85 -19.95 3.72 2.42
C TYR A 85 -18.54 4.14 2.02
N THR A 86 -17.65 4.39 2.99
CA THR A 86 -16.25 4.73 2.69
C THR A 86 -15.41 3.45 2.61
N PRO A 87 -14.56 3.29 1.57
CA PRO A 87 -13.66 2.15 1.48
C PRO A 87 -12.81 2.03 2.73
N LYS A 88 -12.74 0.82 3.31
CA LYS A 88 -11.92 0.54 4.48
C LYS A 88 -10.45 0.47 4.05
N ILE A 89 -9.82 1.62 3.89
CA ILE A 89 -8.40 1.71 3.59
C ILE A 89 -7.62 1.44 4.88
N SER A 90 -6.72 0.45 4.85
CA SER A 90 -5.86 0.15 5.99
C SER A 90 -4.64 1.09 6.03
N PHE A 91 -4.07 1.32 7.20
CA PHE A 91 -2.80 2.06 7.31
C PHE A 91 -1.67 1.42 6.50
N GLN A 92 -1.67 0.08 6.39
CA GLN A 92 -0.72 -0.64 5.56
C GLN A 92 -0.90 -0.30 4.08
N GLN A 93 -2.14 -0.16 3.59
CA GLN A 93 -2.41 0.27 2.22
C GLN A 93 -1.99 1.72 1.97
N ILE A 94 -2.19 2.61 2.95
CA ILE A 94 -1.71 4.00 2.87
C ILE A 94 -0.18 4.05 2.81
N LYS A 95 0.50 3.25 3.64
CA LYS A 95 1.96 3.14 3.64
C LYS A 95 2.47 2.60 2.29
N ALA A 96 1.90 1.49 1.81
CA ALA A 96 2.25 0.92 0.51
C ALA A 96 2.00 1.88 -0.65
N LEU A 97 0.93 2.68 -0.60
CA LEU A 97 0.65 3.72 -1.60
C LEU A 97 1.71 4.82 -1.56
N SER A 98 2.11 5.26 -0.36
CA SER A 98 3.18 6.25 -0.19
C SER A 98 4.52 5.76 -0.73
N GLU A 99 4.87 4.50 -0.47
CA GLU A 99 6.11 3.89 -0.97
C GLU A 99 6.06 3.72 -2.50
N SER A 100 4.93 3.27 -3.04
CA SER A 100 4.71 3.15 -4.48
C SER A 100 4.81 4.50 -5.20
N ASN A 101 4.25 5.56 -4.62
CA ASN A 101 4.37 6.92 -5.17
C ASN A 101 5.83 7.40 -5.21
N LYS A 102 6.60 7.16 -4.14
CA LYS A 102 8.04 7.50 -4.08
C LYS A 102 8.83 6.88 -5.24
N TYR A 103 8.54 5.62 -5.59
CA TYR A 103 9.21 4.95 -6.71
C TYR A 103 8.66 5.40 -8.07
N THR A 104 7.34 5.51 -8.19
CA THR A 104 6.66 5.96 -9.42
C THR A 104 7.12 7.36 -9.85
N GLU A 105 7.42 8.24 -8.89
CA GLU A 105 7.92 9.59 -9.14
C GLU A 105 9.24 9.63 -9.92
N GLN A 106 10.06 8.56 -9.88
CA GLN A 106 11.32 8.45 -10.61
C GLN A 106 11.14 8.27 -12.12
N PHE A 107 9.94 7.84 -12.55
CA PHE A 107 9.64 7.50 -13.94
C PHE A 107 8.75 8.55 -14.60
N ASN A 108 8.92 8.77 -15.90
CA ASN A 108 8.03 9.64 -16.67
C ASN A 108 6.63 9.02 -16.75
N GLN A 109 6.57 7.72 -17.00
CA GLN A 109 5.35 6.94 -17.06
C GLN A 109 5.64 5.53 -16.57
N VAL A 110 4.79 5.03 -15.67
CA VAL A 110 4.77 3.62 -15.26
C VAL A 110 3.65 2.93 -16.03
N LYS A 111 4.01 1.88 -16.76
CA LYS A 111 3.08 1.05 -17.53
C LYS A 111 2.39 0.02 -16.66
N ALA A 112 3.16 -0.64 -15.80
CA ALA A 112 2.66 -1.72 -14.95
C ALA A 112 3.41 -1.78 -13.62
N VAL A 113 2.70 -2.22 -12.58
CA VAL A 113 3.26 -2.52 -11.26
C VAL A 113 2.80 -3.90 -10.84
N SER A 114 3.75 -4.80 -10.62
CA SER A 114 3.49 -6.16 -10.11
C SER A 114 3.98 -6.25 -8.67
N ASN A 115 3.12 -6.70 -7.75
CA ASN A 115 3.46 -6.84 -6.34
C ASN A 115 3.46 -8.31 -5.93
N PHE A 116 4.48 -8.71 -5.18
CA PHE A 116 4.72 -10.08 -4.75
C PHE A 116 4.86 -10.11 -3.23
N LYS A 117 4.23 -11.12 -2.61
CA LYS A 117 4.47 -11.43 -1.21
C LYS A 117 5.79 -12.20 -1.07
N ILE A 118 6.38 -12.21 0.13
CA ILE A 118 7.62 -12.99 0.39
C ILE A 118 7.35 -14.48 0.11
N GLU A 119 6.16 -14.96 0.47
CA GLU A 119 5.75 -16.35 0.27
C GLU A 119 5.34 -16.65 -1.18
N SER A 120 5.46 -15.69 -2.09
CA SER A 120 5.15 -15.91 -3.50
C SER A 120 6.18 -16.84 -4.14
N ASP A 121 5.69 -17.80 -4.93
CA ASP A 121 6.52 -18.77 -5.66
C ASP A 121 7.52 -18.12 -6.63
N ILE A 122 7.34 -16.84 -6.98
CA ILE A 122 8.21 -16.14 -7.93
C ILE A 122 9.68 -16.20 -7.52
N ASN A 123 9.98 -16.00 -6.23
CA ASN A 123 11.35 -16.04 -5.72
C ASN A 123 11.94 -17.45 -5.86
N ASN A 124 11.14 -18.49 -5.58
CA ASN A 124 11.56 -19.88 -5.75
C ASN A 124 11.77 -20.25 -7.23
N VAL A 125 10.90 -19.77 -8.12
CA VAL A 125 11.00 -19.99 -9.56
C VAL A 125 12.27 -19.35 -10.11
N LEU A 126 12.56 -18.10 -9.75
CA LEU A 126 13.75 -17.41 -10.21
C LEU A 126 15.03 -18.02 -9.63
N GLN A 127 15.02 -18.45 -8.36
CA GLN A 127 16.16 -19.14 -7.76
C GLN A 127 16.44 -20.48 -8.47
N LYS A 128 15.40 -21.24 -8.81
CA LYS A 128 15.54 -22.48 -9.59
C LYS A 128 16.10 -22.20 -10.97
N ALA A 129 15.65 -21.13 -11.63
CA ALA A 129 16.18 -20.72 -12.93
C ALA A 129 17.66 -20.34 -12.84
N ALA A 130 18.06 -19.56 -11.81
CA ALA A 130 19.45 -19.19 -11.59
C ALA A 130 20.35 -20.41 -11.35
N ASN A 131 19.90 -21.36 -10.52
CA ASN A 131 20.61 -22.63 -10.31
C ASN A 131 20.73 -23.44 -11.61
N HIS A 132 19.66 -23.52 -12.41
CA HIS A 132 19.71 -24.22 -13.69
C HIS A 132 20.71 -23.58 -14.68
N LEU A 133 20.87 -22.25 -14.66
CA LEU A 133 21.90 -21.57 -15.45
C LEU A 133 23.31 -21.85 -14.92
N LYS A 134 23.47 -22.00 -13.60
CA LYS A 134 24.75 -22.42 -12.99
C LYS A 134 25.14 -23.84 -13.40
N ASP A 135 24.19 -24.76 -13.47
CA ASP A 135 24.45 -26.15 -13.86
C ASP A 135 25.03 -26.26 -15.29
N LYS A 136 24.71 -25.30 -16.17
CA LYS A 136 25.25 -25.23 -17.54
C LYS A 136 26.71 -24.77 -17.59
N ASN A 137 27.16 -24.02 -16.58
CA ASN A 137 28.56 -23.62 -16.41
C ASN A 137 28.94 -23.66 -14.92
N PRO A 138 29.27 -24.85 -14.38
CA PRO A 138 29.53 -25.03 -12.94
C PRO A 138 30.72 -24.24 -12.40
N ASN A 139 31.63 -23.80 -13.29
CA ASN A 139 32.82 -23.03 -12.93
C ASN A 139 32.53 -21.53 -12.77
N SER A 140 31.29 -21.08 -13.05
CA SER A 140 30.91 -19.68 -12.88
C SER A 140 31.00 -19.25 -11.41
N GLU A 141 31.71 -18.16 -11.17
CA GLU A 141 31.88 -17.55 -9.84
C GLU A 141 30.68 -16.66 -9.45
N ILE A 142 29.70 -16.49 -10.34
CA ILE A 142 28.57 -15.59 -10.13
C ILE A 142 27.61 -16.18 -9.08
N PRO A 143 27.22 -15.39 -8.06
CA PRO A 143 26.25 -15.82 -7.05
C PRO A 143 24.84 -15.91 -7.64
N VAL A 144 24.19 -17.06 -7.44
CA VAL A 144 22.81 -17.33 -7.93
C VAL A 144 21.73 -16.60 -7.14
N ASP A 145 22.06 -16.17 -5.93
CA ASP A 145 21.23 -15.44 -4.99
C ASP A 145 21.40 -13.92 -5.12
N ASP A 146 22.25 -13.45 -6.04
CA ASP A 146 22.41 -12.03 -6.30
C ASP A 146 21.11 -11.44 -6.88
N PRO A 147 20.55 -10.37 -6.27
CA PRO A 147 19.36 -9.68 -6.79
C PRO A 147 19.48 -9.31 -8.26
N HIS A 148 20.68 -8.95 -8.72
CA HIS A 148 20.93 -8.63 -10.12
C HIS A 148 20.72 -9.84 -11.05
N VAL A 149 21.20 -11.03 -10.66
CA VAL A 149 21.00 -12.27 -11.42
C VAL A 149 19.53 -12.61 -11.50
N VAL A 150 18.87 -12.66 -10.33
CA VAL A 150 17.47 -13.02 -10.19
C VAL A 150 16.58 -12.06 -11.00
N PHE A 151 16.87 -10.76 -10.94
CA PHE A 151 16.12 -9.76 -11.68
C PHE A 151 16.36 -9.83 -13.18
N SER A 152 17.62 -9.97 -13.61
CA SER A 152 17.96 -10.08 -15.03
C SER A 152 17.32 -11.31 -15.68
N ILE A 153 17.26 -12.43 -14.97
CA ILE A 153 16.52 -13.63 -15.41
C ILE A 153 15.05 -13.28 -15.63
N TRP A 154 14.40 -12.64 -14.65
CA TRP A 154 12.98 -12.28 -14.75
C TRP A 154 12.73 -11.38 -15.97
N VAL A 155 13.52 -10.31 -16.12
CA VAL A 155 13.34 -9.32 -17.20
C VAL A 155 13.51 -9.96 -18.57
N LEU A 156 14.57 -10.76 -18.74
CA LEU A 156 14.85 -11.40 -20.03
C LEU A 156 13.81 -12.47 -20.37
N GLN A 157 13.36 -13.27 -19.39
CA GLN A 157 12.27 -14.22 -19.59
C GLN A 157 10.95 -13.51 -19.93
N HIS A 158 10.63 -12.40 -19.25
CA HIS A 158 9.45 -11.59 -19.54
C HIS A 158 9.46 -11.04 -20.97
N ARG A 159 10.66 -10.75 -21.49
CA ARG A 159 10.90 -10.35 -22.88
C ARG A 159 11.07 -11.52 -23.87
N ASN A 160 10.81 -12.76 -23.45
CA ASN A 160 10.96 -13.98 -24.24
C ASN A 160 12.38 -14.20 -24.81
N VAL A 161 13.40 -13.78 -24.07
CA VAL A 161 14.81 -14.02 -24.43
C VAL A 161 15.28 -15.35 -23.84
N ALA A 162 15.89 -16.19 -24.69
CA ALA A 162 16.46 -17.46 -24.26
C ALA A 162 17.75 -17.22 -23.46
N LEU A 163 17.84 -17.81 -22.27
CA LEU A 163 18.99 -17.69 -21.38
C LEU A 163 20.00 -18.82 -21.60
N GLN A 164 21.27 -18.45 -21.77
CA GLN A 164 22.37 -19.39 -21.99
C GLN A 164 22.89 -19.95 -20.67
N ASP A 165 23.78 -19.24 -20.00
CA ASP A 165 24.36 -19.55 -18.68
C ASP A 165 24.55 -18.27 -17.85
N LEU A 166 25.09 -18.38 -16.63
CA LEU A 166 25.30 -17.23 -15.74
C LEU A 166 26.34 -16.23 -16.27
N ASP A 167 27.45 -16.70 -16.86
CA ASP A 167 28.51 -15.82 -17.36
C ASP A 167 28.01 -15.02 -18.56
N TRP A 168 27.24 -15.66 -19.44
CA TRP A 168 26.56 -14.97 -20.53
C TRP A 168 25.57 -13.93 -19.99
N LEU A 169 24.73 -14.30 -19.02
CA LEU A 169 23.75 -13.38 -18.41
C LEU A 169 24.43 -12.12 -17.85
N TRP A 170 25.56 -12.28 -17.17
CA TRP A 170 26.23 -11.20 -16.47
C TRP A 170 27.12 -10.35 -17.39
N TYR A 171 27.91 -10.98 -18.26
CA TYR A 171 28.95 -10.28 -19.04
C TYR A 171 28.55 -10.01 -20.49
N LYS A 172 27.74 -10.87 -21.12
CA LYS A 172 27.49 -10.82 -22.57
C LYS A 172 26.12 -10.28 -22.91
N ALA A 173 25.09 -10.68 -22.17
CA ALA A 173 23.71 -10.31 -22.43
C ALA A 173 23.49 -8.78 -22.51
N PRO A 174 24.07 -7.93 -21.63
CA PRO A 174 23.93 -6.47 -21.76
C PRO A 174 24.44 -5.94 -23.10
N LEU A 175 25.58 -6.46 -23.57
CA LEU A 175 26.23 -6.04 -24.81
C LEU A 175 25.49 -6.56 -26.04
N GLU A 176 25.15 -7.85 -26.05
CA GLU A 176 24.49 -8.52 -27.18
C GLU A 176 23.04 -8.06 -27.37
N LEU A 177 22.35 -7.75 -26.28
CA LEU A 177 20.93 -7.34 -26.28
C LEU A 177 20.73 -5.84 -26.14
N HIS A 178 21.84 -5.07 -26.12
CA HIS A 178 21.85 -3.61 -26.05
C HIS A 178 21.00 -3.04 -24.92
N TYR A 179 21.15 -3.58 -23.71
CA TYR A 179 20.57 -3.00 -22.50
C TYR A 179 21.68 -2.61 -21.53
N TYR A 180 21.35 -1.67 -20.65
CA TYR A 180 22.18 -1.39 -19.49
C TYR A 180 21.43 -1.77 -18.23
N TRP A 181 22.18 -2.06 -17.18
CA TRP A 181 21.65 -2.35 -15.86
C TRP A 181 22.28 -1.42 -14.83
N GLN A 182 21.58 -1.22 -13.72
CA GLN A 182 22.05 -0.40 -12.61
C GLN A 182 21.51 -0.94 -11.30
N ILE A 183 22.31 -0.80 -10.24
CA ILE A 183 21.94 -1.12 -8.87
C ILE A 183 21.86 0.19 -8.07
N ASN A 184 20.83 0.33 -7.26
CA ASN A 184 20.75 1.38 -6.23
C ASN A 184 20.38 0.73 -4.88
N ARG A 185 21.20 0.98 -3.86
CA ARG A 185 21.01 0.45 -2.50
C ARG A 185 20.74 1.61 -1.55
N PRO A 186 19.48 2.05 -1.41
CA PRO A 186 19.15 3.18 -0.56
C PRO A 186 19.41 2.90 0.93
N ASP A 187 19.31 1.63 1.35
CA ASP A 187 19.61 1.19 2.72
C ASP A 187 20.02 -0.30 2.75
N PRO A 188 20.47 -0.86 3.88
CA PRO A 188 20.91 -2.25 3.97
C PRO A 188 19.80 -3.28 3.82
N LEU A 189 18.52 -2.93 3.87
CA LEU A 189 17.39 -3.85 3.80
C LEU A 189 16.69 -3.82 2.44
N VAL A 190 16.98 -2.82 1.61
CA VAL A 190 16.37 -2.62 0.30
C VAL A 190 17.43 -2.48 -0.79
N THR A 191 17.30 -3.26 -1.87
CA THR A 191 18.07 -3.06 -3.10
C THR A 191 17.12 -2.87 -4.28
N LEU A 192 17.48 -1.94 -5.16
CA LEU A 192 16.75 -1.61 -6.36
C LEU A 192 17.60 -2.03 -7.57
N GLU A 193 17.05 -2.90 -8.39
CA GLU A 193 17.69 -3.41 -9.60
C GLU A 193 16.99 -2.79 -10.81
N TYR A 194 17.76 -2.26 -11.76
CA TYR A 194 17.23 -1.64 -12.96
C TYR A 194 17.80 -2.35 -14.19
N VAL A 195 16.94 -2.63 -15.17
CA VAL A 195 17.34 -3.14 -16.49
C VAL A 195 16.59 -2.33 -17.54
N VAL A 196 17.31 -1.65 -18.43
CA VAL A 196 16.72 -0.69 -19.37
C VAL A 196 17.16 -0.96 -20.80
N PHE A 197 16.17 -1.11 -21.67
CA PHE A 197 16.32 -1.31 -23.11
C PHE A 197 15.75 -0.10 -23.85
N ASN A 198 16.60 0.79 -24.33
CA ASN A 198 16.19 2.00 -25.06
C ASN A 198 15.09 2.81 -24.33
N GLU A 199 13.82 2.61 -24.71
CA GLU A 199 12.63 3.33 -24.20
C GLU A 199 11.74 2.50 -23.28
N VAL A 200 12.17 1.31 -22.87
CA VAL A 200 11.46 0.48 -21.90
C VAL A 200 12.43 -0.02 -20.85
N GLY A 201 12.10 0.21 -19.59
CA GLY A 201 12.88 -0.26 -18.45
C GLY A 201 12.04 -0.98 -17.42
N TYR A 202 12.74 -1.75 -16.60
CA TYR A 202 12.18 -2.49 -15.50
C TYR A 202 12.96 -2.14 -14.24
N MET A 203 12.25 -1.92 -13.13
CA MET A 203 12.84 -1.77 -11.80
C MET A 203 12.30 -2.87 -10.89
N GLY A 204 13.19 -3.67 -10.30
CA GLY A 204 12.89 -4.65 -9.27
C GLY A 204 13.21 -4.05 -7.89
N VAL A 205 12.24 -4.07 -7.00
CA VAL A 205 12.42 -3.75 -5.58
C VAL A 205 12.59 -5.05 -4.81
N PHE A 206 13.75 -5.19 -4.19
CA PHE A 206 14.09 -6.32 -3.36
C PHE A 206 14.21 -5.89 -1.90
N GLU A 207 13.59 -6.64 -1.01
CA GLU A 207 13.60 -6.37 0.44
C GLU A 207 14.03 -7.62 1.21
N ARG A 208 14.60 -7.42 2.40
CA ARG A 208 14.88 -8.46 3.40
C ARG A 208 14.48 -7.98 4.79
N GLU A 209 14.10 -8.88 5.69
CA GLU A 209 13.70 -8.49 7.04
C GLU A 209 14.94 -8.15 7.89
N HIS A 210 16.05 -8.86 7.67
CA HIS A 210 17.31 -8.67 8.39
C HIS A 210 18.56 -8.68 7.47
N GLU A 211 19.65 -8.03 7.90
CA GLU A 211 20.88 -7.90 7.10
C GLU A 211 21.57 -9.23 6.73
N LYS A 212 21.24 -10.31 7.42
CA LYS A 212 21.82 -11.65 7.16
C LYS A 212 20.90 -12.54 6.33
N GLU A 213 19.73 -12.05 5.97
CA GLU A 213 18.75 -12.78 5.18
C GLU A 213 18.90 -12.47 3.69
N PRO A 214 18.49 -13.41 2.83
CA PRO A 214 18.47 -13.18 1.39
C PRO A 214 17.46 -12.09 1.04
N TYR A 215 17.77 -11.36 -0.03
CA TYR A 215 16.84 -10.44 -0.65
C TYR A 215 15.72 -11.20 -1.36
N HIS A 216 14.49 -10.72 -1.23
CA HIS A 216 13.33 -11.24 -1.94
C HIS A 216 12.74 -10.17 -2.84
N LEU A 217 12.36 -10.54 -4.06
CA LEU A 217 11.66 -9.66 -4.98
C LEU A 217 10.24 -9.37 -4.43
N ARG A 218 9.91 -8.08 -4.32
CA ARG A 218 8.65 -7.59 -3.75
C ARG A 218 7.81 -6.84 -4.74
N THR A 219 8.44 -6.02 -5.57
CA THR A 219 7.73 -5.22 -6.56
C THR A 219 8.51 -5.13 -7.85
N ILE A 220 7.81 -5.13 -8.97
CA ILE A 220 8.37 -4.81 -10.27
C ILE A 220 7.59 -3.63 -10.86
N TYR A 221 8.34 -2.66 -11.36
CA TYR A 221 7.81 -1.53 -12.13
C TYR A 221 8.29 -1.67 -13.57
N GLU A 222 7.35 -1.67 -14.51
CA GLU A 222 7.64 -1.48 -15.92
C GLU A 222 7.40 -0.01 -16.28
N PHE A 223 8.39 0.63 -16.90
CA PHE A 223 8.37 2.05 -17.20
C PHE A 223 8.95 2.35 -18.58
N ASP A 224 8.70 3.56 -19.07
CA ASP A 224 9.18 4.00 -20.39
C ASP A 224 10.58 4.61 -20.27
N ARG A 225 10.65 5.81 -19.69
CA ARG A 225 11.90 6.55 -19.49
C ARG A 225 12.01 7.01 -18.03
N LEU A 226 13.22 6.95 -17.50
CA LEU A 226 13.57 7.63 -16.25
C LEU A 226 13.40 9.16 -16.44
N LYS A 227 12.90 9.87 -15.43
CA LYS A 227 12.78 11.35 -15.49
C LYS A 227 14.15 12.02 -15.55
N THR A 228 15.15 11.42 -14.90
CA THR A 228 16.55 11.82 -14.96
C THR A 228 17.37 10.66 -15.49
N TRP A 229 18.30 10.91 -16.41
CA TRP A 229 19.22 9.90 -16.97
C TRP A 229 20.17 9.28 -15.93
N THR A 230 20.13 9.80 -14.70
CA THR A 230 20.81 9.28 -13.52
C THR A 230 19.79 9.27 -12.37
N PRO A 231 19.56 8.14 -11.68
CA PRO A 231 18.96 8.22 -10.35
C PRO A 231 19.90 9.07 -9.48
N MET A 232 19.36 10.05 -8.75
CA MET A 232 20.14 10.80 -7.76
C MET A 232 20.64 9.81 -6.71
N ILE A 233 21.93 9.50 -6.77
CA ILE A 233 22.66 8.81 -5.71
C ILE A 233 22.82 9.84 -4.58
N PRO A 234 22.29 9.60 -3.37
CA PRO A 234 22.57 10.45 -2.22
C PRO A 234 24.04 10.36 -1.80
#